data_AF-A0A2H0R929-F1
#
_entry.id   AF-A0A2H0R929-F1
#
_cell.length_a   1.000
_cell.length_b   1.000
_cell.length_c   1.000
_cell.angle_alpha   90.00
_cell.angle_beta   90.00
_cell.angle_gamma   90.00
#
_symmetry.space_group_name_H-M   'P 1'
#
loop_
_entity.id
_entity.type
_entity.pdbx_description
1 polymer ?
#
loop_
_entity_poly.entity_id
_entity_poly.type
_entity_poly.pdbx_seq_one_letter_code
_entity_poly.pdbx_strand_id
1 'polypeptide(L)'
;MKNKILFLLAIIPGLAMVVLQAFVANTMVIDGKKISEIEEKSSKIEIENKNLELDIAKLGTISYISKKAEDFGMQPAKISYVTQDNKGLASRQ
;
A
#
# COMPACT_ATOMS: atom_id res chain seq x y z
N MET A 1 48.49 44.03 4.57
CA MET A 1 47.05 43.94 4.26
C MET A 1 46.74 43.08 3.04
N LYS A 2 47.44 43.23 1.91
CA LYS A 2 47.25 42.41 0.69
C LYS A 2 47.25 40.89 0.91
N ASN A 3 48.17 40.36 1.73
CA ASN A 3 48.25 38.91 1.98
C ASN A 3 47.05 38.37 2.79
N LYS A 4 46.47 39.17 3.68
CA LYS A 4 45.26 38.78 4.44
C LYS A 4 44.03 38.72 3.53
N ILE A 5 43.94 39.65 2.58
CA ILE A 5 42.84 39.67 1.60
C ILE A 5 42.95 38.46 0.66
N LEU A 6 44.14 38.13 0.17
CA LEU A 6 44.39 36.93 -0.64
C LEU A 6 44.03 35.64 0.10
N PHE A 7 44.35 35.56 1.39
CA PHE A 7 44.02 34.41 2.23
C PHE A 7 42.51 34.26 2.46
N LEU A 8 41.81 35.37 2.74
CA LEU A 8 40.35 35.41 2.83
C LEU A 8 39.69 35.03 1.49
N LEU A 9 40.25 35.48 0.37
CA LEU A 9 39.74 35.16 -0.97
C LEU A 9 39.87 33.67 -1.32
N ALA A 10 40.84 32.97 -0.73
CA ALA A 10 41.04 31.53 -0.94
C ALA A 10 40.15 30.68 -0.02
N ILE A 11 39.91 31.12 1.21
CA ILE A 11 39.20 30.31 2.23
C ILE A 11 37.69 30.46 2.15
N ILE A 12 37.18 31.67 1.91
CA ILE A 12 35.73 31.93 1.88
C ILE A 12 35.01 31.09 0.80
N PRO A 13 35.52 30.98 -0.45
CA PRO A 13 34.87 30.15 -1.46
C PRO A 13 34.87 28.67 -1.09
N GLY A 14 35.95 28.17 -0.47
CA GLY A 14 36.04 26.80 0.00
C GLY A 14 34.99 26.47 1.06
N LEU A 15 34.83 27.34 2.06
CA LEU A 15 33.80 27.20 3.08
C LEU A 15 32.38 27.32 2.49
N ALA A 16 32.15 28.26 1.57
CA ALA A 16 30.87 28.42 0.91
C ALA A 16 30.47 27.16 0.12
N MET A 17 31.44 26.53 -0.55
CA MET A 17 31.21 25.29 -1.31
C MET A 17 30.86 24.11 -0.40
N VAL A 18 31.50 23.98 0.77
CA VAL A 18 31.16 22.95 1.77
C VAL A 18 29.73 23.13 2.30
N VAL A 19 29.34 24.37 2.62
CA VAL A 19 27.98 24.67 3.09
C VAL A 19 26.95 24.36 1.99
N LEU A 20 27.24 24.72 0.75
CA LEU A 20 26.35 24.45 -0.39
C LEU A 20 26.18 22.93 -0.61
N GLN A 21 27.28 22.16 -0.55
CA GLN A 21 27.21 20.70 -0.68
C GLN A 21 26.37 20.07 0.43
N ALA A 22 26.55 20.50 1.68
CA ALA A 22 25.75 20.02 2.79
C ALA A 22 24.25 20.36 2.63
N PHE A 23 23.94 21.56 2.15
CA PHE A 23 22.57 21.98 1.86
C PHE A 23 21.92 21.12 0.75
N VAL A 24 22.64 20.89 -0.35
CA VAL A 24 22.18 20.05 -1.46
C VAL A 24 21.97 18.61 -1.01
N ALA A 25 22.94 18.04 -0.26
CA ALA A 25 22.83 16.68 0.26
C ALA A 25 21.60 16.50 1.16
N ASN A 26 21.37 17.43 2.09
CA ASN A 26 20.20 17.39 2.97
C ASN A 26 18.89 17.51 2.20
N THR A 27 18.82 18.41 1.22
CA THR A 27 17.62 18.60 0.39
C THR A 27 17.34 17.33 -0.43
N MET A 28 18.38 16.75 -1.04
CA MET A 28 18.26 15.52 -1.83
C MET A 28 17.80 14.32 -0.99
N VAL A 29 18.25 14.21 0.26
CA VAL A 29 17.77 13.17 1.19
C VAL A 29 16.29 13.36 1.52
N ILE A 30 15.88 14.59 1.80
CA ILE A 30 14.48 14.92 2.11
C ILE A 30 13.59 14.63 0.90
N ASP A 31 14.01 15.05 -0.29
CA ASP A 31 13.25 14.85 -1.52
C ASP A 31 13.21 13.38 -1.92
N GLY A 32 14.31 12.65 -1.77
CA GLY A 32 14.35 11.20 -1.98
C GLY A 32 13.39 10.45 -1.05
N LYS A 33 13.30 10.86 0.22
CA LYS A 33 12.33 10.30 1.16
C LYS A 33 10.89 10.57 0.73
N LYS A 34 10.57 11.80 0.32
CA LYS A 34 9.23 12.15 -0.18
C LYS A 34 8.86 11.37 -1.43
N ILE A 35 9.80 11.21 -2.37
CA ILE A 35 9.59 10.42 -3.60
C ILE A 35 9.28 8.97 -3.23
N SER A 36 10.07 8.37 -2.33
CA SER A 36 9.84 7.01 -1.86
C SER A 36 8.47 6.84 -1.20
N GLU A 37 8.05 7.79 -0.36
CA GLU A 37 6.71 7.78 0.26
C GLU A 37 5.58 7.88 -0.78
N ILE A 38 5.78 8.66 -1.86
CA ILE A 38 4.82 8.79 -2.95
C ILE A 38 4.75 7.48 -3.76
N GLU A 39 5.90 6.89 -4.10
CA GLU A 39 5.96 5.61 -4.81
C GLU A 39 5.29 4.48 -4.01
N GLU A 40 5.53 4.40 -2.70
CA GLU A 40 4.89 3.42 -1.84
C GLU A 40 3.36 3.59 -1.82
N LYS A 41 2.87 4.83 -1.71
CA LYS A 41 1.44 5.13 -1.78
C LYS A 41 0.84 4.78 -3.13
N SER A 42 1.53 5.12 -4.23
CA SER A 42 1.09 4.79 -5.58
C SER A 42 0.97 3.27 -5.78
N SER A 43 1.95 2.51 -5.31
CA SER A 43 1.95 1.05 -5.39
C SER A 43 0.80 0.44 -4.58
N LYS A 44 0.54 0.94 -3.36
CA LYS A 44 -0.61 0.50 -2.55
C LYS A 44 -1.95 0.73 -3.26
N ILE A 45 -2.13 1.93 -3.83
CA ILE A 45 -3.36 2.27 -4.57
C ILE A 45 -3.52 1.39 -5.81
N GLU A 46 -2.44 1.08 -6.52
CA GLU A 46 -2.50 0.18 -7.68
C GLU A 46 -2.92 -1.24 -7.28
N ILE A 47 -2.38 -1.75 -6.17
CA ILE A 47 -2.76 -3.05 -5.63
C ILE A 47 -4.22 -3.06 -5.19
N GLU A 48 -4.68 -2.02 -4.49
CA GLU A 48 -6.09 -1.87 -4.08
C GLU A 48 -7.02 -1.84 -5.30
N ASN A 49 -6.68 -1.11 -6.36
CA ASN A 49 -7.46 -1.07 -7.59
C ASN A 49 -7.53 -2.45 -8.26
N LYS A 50 -6.42 -3.18 -8.36
CA LYS A 50 -6.42 -4.55 -8.91
C LYS A 50 -7.28 -5.50 -8.09
N ASN A 51 -7.23 -5.38 -6.77
CA ASN A 51 -8.06 -6.20 -5.89
C ASN A 51 -9.55 -5.89 -6.08
N LEU A 52 -9.92 -4.60 -6.17
CA LEU A 52 -11.29 -4.19 -6.45
C LEU A 52 -11.76 -4.69 -7.82
N GLU A 53 -10.91 -4.62 -8.85
CA GLU A 53 -11.22 -5.14 -10.18
C GLU A 53 -11.47 -6.66 -10.15
N LEU A 54 -10.64 -7.41 -9.42
CA LEU A 54 -10.85 -8.84 -9.20
C LEU A 54 -12.16 -9.13 -8.46
N ASP A 55 -12.50 -8.36 -7.44
CA ASP A 55 -13.73 -8.55 -6.69
C ASP A 55 -14.98 -8.22 -7.52
N ILE A 56 -14.91 -7.18 -8.37
CA ILE A 56 -15.95 -6.89 -9.36
C ILE A 56 -16.08 -8.06 -10.34
N ALA A 57 -14.98 -8.61 -10.84
CA ALA A 57 -15.01 -9.75 -11.75
C ALA A 57 -15.64 -11.00 -11.09
N LYS A 58 -15.31 -11.28 -9.82
CA LYS A 58 -15.94 -12.36 -9.04
C LYS A 58 -17.44 -12.13 -8.88
N LEU A 59 -17.85 -10.92 -8.50
CA LEU A 59 -19.26 -10.57 -8.35
C LEU A 59 -20.03 -10.69 -9.67
N GLY A 60 -19.43 -10.22 -10.77
CA GLY A 60 -19.98 -10.39 -12.11
C GLY A 60 -20.14 -11.87 -12.50
N THR A 61 -19.14 -12.69 -12.16
CA THR A 61 -19.20 -14.14 -12.38
C THR A 61 -20.30 -14.80 -11.56
N ILE A 62 -20.42 -14.46 -10.27
CA ILE A 62 -21.49 -14.95 -9.39
C ILE A 62 -22.86 -14.53 -9.92
N SER A 63 -23.01 -13.27 -10.33
CA SER A 63 -24.25 -12.77 -10.91
C SER A 63 -24.61 -13.51 -12.20
N TYR A 64 -23.64 -13.76 -13.08
CA TYR A 64 -23.82 -14.56 -14.29
C TYR A 64 -24.25 -15.99 -13.98
N ILE A 65 -23.58 -16.65 -13.02
CA ILE A 65 -23.93 -18.01 -12.57
C ILE A 65 -25.34 -18.02 -11.98
N SER A 66 -25.68 -17.07 -11.12
CA SER A 66 -27.01 -16.95 -10.52
C SER A 66 -28.09 -16.80 -11.58
N LYS A 67 -27.86 -15.95 -12.59
CA LYS A 67 -28.80 -15.75 -13.69
C LYS A 67 -28.97 -17.01 -14.54
N LYS A 68 -27.87 -17.67 -14.89
CA LYS A 68 -27.91 -18.96 -15.59
C LYS A 68 -28.65 -20.04 -14.78
N ALA A 69 -28.43 -20.10 -13.47
CA ALA A 69 -29.11 -21.06 -12.60
C ALA A 69 -30.63 -20.81 -12.59
N GLU A 70 -31.06 -19.55 -12.53
CA GLU A 70 -32.46 -19.17 -12.63
C GLU A 70 -33.06 -19.52 -14.00
N ASP A 71 -32.34 -19.28 -15.11
CA ASP A 71 -32.74 -19.68 -16.47
C ASP A 71 -32.93 -21.21 -16.59
N PHE A 72 -32.16 -22.00 -15.82
CA PHE A 72 -32.31 -23.46 -15.73
C PHE A 72 -33.37 -23.91 -14.71
N GLY A 73 -34.09 -22.98 -14.08
CA GLY A 73 -35.12 -23.26 -13.09
C GLY A 73 -34.58 -23.73 -11.72
N MET A 74 -33.28 -23.54 -11.46
CA MET A 74 -32.68 -23.86 -10.17
C MET A 74 -33.06 -22.80 -9.14
N GLN A 75 -33.51 -23.24 -7.96
CA GLN A 75 -33.78 -22.35 -6.83
C GLN A 75 -32.67 -22.47 -5.77
N PRO A 76 -32.32 -21.37 -5.08
CA PRO A 76 -31.33 -21.41 -4.01
C PRO A 76 -31.79 -22.38 -2.91
N ALA A 77 -30.88 -23.28 -2.52
CA ALA A 77 -31.17 -24.26 -1.48
C ALA A 77 -31.44 -23.55 -0.14
N LYS A 78 -32.58 -23.85 0.49
CA LYS A 78 -32.84 -23.46 1.88
C LYS A 78 -32.03 -24.36 2.81
N ILE A 79 -30.85 -23.91 3.21
CA ILE A 79 -29.99 -24.63 4.15
C ILE A 79 -30.56 -24.44 5.56
N SER A 80 -31.10 -25.50 6.16
CA SER A 80 -31.46 -25.54 7.58
C SER A 80 -30.30 -26.15 8.35
N TYR A 81 -29.65 -25.35 9.20
CA TYR A 81 -28.58 -25.84 10.06
C TYR A 81 -29.20 -26.62 11.23
N VAL A 82 -29.01 -27.94 11.24
CA VAL A 82 -29.33 -28.76 12.42
C VAL A 82 -28.18 -28.58 13.40
N THR A 83 -28.37 -27.72 14.41
CA THR A 83 -27.52 -27.72 15.61
C THR A 83 -27.67 -29.07 16.32
N GLN A 84 -26.62 -29.90 16.25
CA GLN A 84 -26.49 -31.05 17.14
C GLN A 84 -26.32 -30.53 18.57
N ASP A 85 -27.41 -30.49 19.33
CA ASP A 85 -27.39 -30.25 20.76
C ASP A 85 -26.57 -31.38 21.41
N ASN A 86 -25.45 -31.00 22.02
CA ASN A 86 -24.37 -31.86 22.47
C ASN A 86 -24.74 -32.53 23.81
N LYS A 87 -25.85 -33.27 23.86
CA LYS A 87 -26.36 -33.96 25.06
C LYS A 87 -25.99 -35.44 25.10
N GLY A 88 -24.70 -35.75 24.97
CA GLY A 88 -24.22 -37.14 24.95
C GLY A 88 -23.04 -37.49 25.86
N LEU A 89 -22.38 -36.52 26.50
CA LEU A 89 -21.09 -36.77 27.18
C LEU A 89 -21.10 -36.64 28.71
N ALA A 90 -22.27 -36.47 29.35
CA ALA A 90 -22.36 -36.21 30.80
C ALA A 90 -22.89 -37.38 31.66
N SER A 91 -22.93 -38.63 31.15
CA SER A 91 -23.46 -39.77 31.92
C SER A 91 -22.54 -40.99 31.98
N ARG A 92 -21.22 -40.78 31.91
CA ARG A 92 -20.22 -41.82 32.19
C ARG A 92 -19.09 -41.25 33.06
N GLN A 93 -19.40 -40.99 34.33
CA GLN A 93 -18.45 -40.99 35.42
C GLN A 93 -19.04 -41.78 36.59
#